data_AF-A0A1C5KBS7-F1
#
_entry.id   AF-A0A1C5KBS7-F1
#
_cell.length_a   1.000
_cell.length_b   1.000
_cell.length_c   1.000
_cell.angle_alpha   90.00
_cell.angle_beta   90.00
_cell.angle_gamma   90.00
#
_symmetry.space_group_name_H-M   'P 1'
#
loop_
_entity.id
_entity.type
_entity.pdbx_description
1 polymer ?
#
loop_
_entity_poly.entity_id
_entity_poly.type
_entity_poly.pdbx_seq_one_letter_code
_entity_poly.pdbx_strand_id
1 'polypeptide(L)'
;MPAERHPDRLPLRRRLPPAVALLLLAPWAAECSWGGFTADEFLLVIIVLAPMYGGAALLIRETARHLGAGWPAIVLLAAAFGVVQAGLVDQSLFNPDFLDDTGFADTQAAAEATRVPGLGLSARQAVDYVGNHVLLSICAPIALVESYLGAGRRLRPWLGRPGLAVVALLYLAGSALIFSDTRGSEGFLASPVQLAFAAALALGLIGTALLPRWRHRPRRPLVTATPAGGWVPRPVLVGLLGMIGYLGLGLVPGWPGIAVAVAVAAVAGGLVARWSGRAGWGQRHVLAAASASLVVAAGFAYAVPTYAPATPTAALVGDVAISVVTLTLVGGAWWRLRRPTSPDLPPAG
;
A
#
# COMPACT_ATOMS: atom_id res chain seq x y z
N MET A 1 24.87 33.28 -12.18
CA MET A 1 25.32 31.97 -11.65
C MET A 1 24.30 30.91 -12.07
N PRO A 2 24.53 30.18 -13.17
CA PRO A 2 23.61 29.12 -13.59
C PRO A 2 23.68 27.99 -12.57
N ALA A 3 22.51 27.58 -12.07
CA ALA A 3 22.37 26.48 -11.12
C ALA A 3 23.10 25.23 -11.62
N GLU A 4 24.03 24.71 -10.82
CA GLU A 4 24.66 23.41 -11.04
C GLU A 4 23.56 22.36 -11.21
N ARG A 5 23.39 21.88 -12.45
CA ARG A 5 22.56 20.70 -12.71
C ARG A 5 23.33 19.51 -12.15
N HIS A 6 22.90 19.00 -11.00
CA HIS A 6 23.34 17.70 -10.51
C HIS A 6 23.22 16.68 -11.66
N PRO A 7 24.33 16.07 -12.12
CA PRO A 7 24.37 15.23 -13.33
C PRO A 7 23.50 13.96 -13.23
N ASP A 8 22.97 13.65 -12.06
CA ASP A 8 22.16 12.46 -11.78
C ASP A 8 20.64 12.65 -11.91
N ARG A 9 20.17 13.84 -12.29
CA ARG A 9 18.73 14.11 -12.35
C ARG A 9 18.13 13.82 -13.72
N LEU A 10 17.48 12.66 -13.86
CA LEU A 10 16.63 12.33 -15.02
C LEU A 10 15.68 13.50 -15.38
N PRO A 11 15.39 13.76 -16.67
CA PRO A 11 14.46 14.81 -17.07
C PRO A 11 13.04 14.56 -16.52
N LEU A 12 12.29 15.65 -16.25
CA LEU A 12 10.93 15.62 -15.69
C LEU A 12 9.99 14.67 -16.45
N ARG A 13 10.07 14.64 -17.78
CA ARG A 13 9.28 13.72 -18.64
C ARG A 13 9.49 12.23 -18.34
N ARG A 14 10.65 11.86 -17.77
CA ARG A 14 10.94 10.48 -17.34
C ARG A 14 10.61 10.23 -15.86
N ARG A 15 10.27 11.26 -15.10
CA ARG A 15 9.97 11.18 -13.65
C ARG A 15 8.48 11.28 -13.34
N LEU A 16 7.75 12.06 -14.11
CA LEU A 16 6.33 12.31 -13.89
C LEU A 16 5.44 11.08 -14.15
N PRO A 17 5.66 10.27 -15.20
CA PRO A 17 4.79 9.12 -15.46
C PRO A 17 4.67 8.11 -14.31
N PRO A 18 5.76 7.65 -13.65
CA PRO A 18 5.60 6.74 -12.51
C PRO A 18 4.97 7.42 -11.30
N ALA A 19 5.16 8.72 -11.11
CA ALA A 19 4.51 9.45 -10.03
C ALA A 19 2.99 9.53 -10.23
N VAL A 20 2.54 9.87 -11.45
CA VAL A 20 1.11 9.90 -11.81
C VAL A 20 0.52 8.49 -11.77
N ALA A 21 1.24 7.48 -12.25
CA ALA A 21 0.78 6.09 -12.16
C ALA A 21 0.57 5.67 -10.70
N LEU A 22 1.48 6.01 -9.79
CA LEU A 22 1.31 5.71 -8.37
C LEU A 22 0.18 6.51 -7.73
N LEU A 23 0.02 7.79 -8.10
CA LEU A 23 -1.05 8.66 -7.63
C LEU A 23 -2.44 8.07 -7.93
N LEU A 24 -2.63 7.46 -9.10
CA LEU A 24 -3.91 6.90 -9.54
C LEU A 24 -4.08 5.44 -9.14
N LEU A 25 -3.00 4.66 -9.08
CA LEU A 25 -3.08 3.24 -8.77
C LEU A 25 -3.36 2.98 -7.28
N ALA A 26 -2.84 3.83 -6.39
CA ALA A 26 -3.07 3.68 -4.95
C ALA A 26 -4.55 3.76 -4.53
N PRO A 27 -5.35 4.77 -4.94
CA PRO A 27 -6.78 4.79 -4.62
C PRO A 27 -7.55 3.65 -5.31
N TRP A 28 -7.20 3.29 -6.55
CA TRP A 28 -7.83 2.14 -7.21
C TRP A 28 -7.56 0.84 -6.45
N ALA A 29 -6.33 0.64 -5.97
CA ALA A 29 -6.00 -0.52 -5.15
C ALA A 29 -6.76 -0.49 -3.82
N ALA A 30 -6.83 0.67 -3.15
CA ALA A 30 -7.50 0.81 -1.87
C ALA A 30 -9.00 0.52 -1.94
N GLU A 31 -9.70 1.08 -2.93
CA GLU A 31 -11.17 1.09 -2.93
C GLU A 31 -11.79 0.25 -4.04
N CYS A 32 -11.25 0.30 -5.26
CA CYS A 32 -11.88 -0.36 -6.39
C CYS A 32 -11.46 -1.82 -6.54
N SER A 33 -10.26 -2.21 -6.09
CA SER A 33 -9.67 -3.49 -6.47
C SER A 33 -10.31 -4.73 -5.83
N TRP A 34 -11.23 -4.53 -4.88
CA TRP A 34 -11.88 -5.60 -4.13
C TRP A 34 -13.41 -5.63 -4.29
N GLY A 35 -13.96 -4.85 -5.23
CA GLY A 35 -15.39 -4.78 -5.52
C GLY A 35 -16.03 -3.47 -5.03
N GLY A 36 -17.34 -3.47 -4.84
CA GLY A 36 -18.07 -2.37 -4.20
C GLY A 36 -18.55 -1.25 -5.14
N PHE A 37 -17.93 -1.06 -6.30
CA PHE A 37 -18.28 0.00 -7.27
C PHE A 37 -18.56 -0.57 -8.66
N THR A 38 -19.47 0.06 -9.41
CA THR A 38 -19.66 -0.24 -10.84
C THR A 38 -18.55 0.40 -11.67
N ALA A 39 -18.34 -0.12 -12.89
CA ALA A 39 -17.21 0.29 -13.73
C ALA A 39 -17.19 1.78 -14.11
N ASP A 40 -18.37 2.42 -14.17
CA ASP A 40 -18.54 3.84 -14.45
C ASP A 40 -18.17 4.74 -13.26
N GLU A 41 -18.19 4.22 -12.03
CA GLU A 41 -17.83 4.97 -10.82
C GLU A 41 -16.32 5.02 -10.57
N PHE A 42 -15.56 4.03 -11.06
CA PHE A 42 -14.12 3.89 -10.77
C PHE A 42 -13.33 5.16 -11.01
N LEU A 43 -13.56 5.86 -12.13
CA LEU A 43 -12.78 7.05 -12.46
C LEU A 43 -13.02 8.18 -11.44
N LEU A 44 -14.27 8.36 -11.02
CA LEU A 44 -14.62 9.37 -10.02
C LEU A 44 -13.99 9.04 -8.67
N VAL A 45 -14.13 7.78 -8.22
CA VAL A 45 -13.52 7.28 -6.97
C VAL A 45 -12.00 7.51 -6.98
N ILE A 46 -11.33 7.14 -8.07
CA ILE A 46 -9.88 7.32 -8.21
C ILE A 46 -9.49 8.79 -8.14
N ILE A 47 -10.20 9.69 -8.84
CA ILE A 47 -9.84 11.11 -8.89
C ILE A 47 -10.06 11.78 -7.54
N VAL A 48 -11.18 11.48 -6.87
CA VAL A 48 -11.52 12.07 -5.56
C VAL A 48 -10.54 11.60 -4.49
N LEU A 49 -10.12 10.33 -4.53
CA LEU A 49 -9.26 9.75 -3.50
C LEU A 49 -7.77 9.79 -3.82
N ALA A 50 -7.39 10.09 -5.06
CA ALA A 50 -6.00 10.25 -5.49
C ALA A 50 -5.18 11.21 -4.62
N PRO A 51 -5.68 12.40 -4.23
CA PRO A 51 -4.95 13.30 -3.36
C PRO A 51 -4.56 12.62 -2.03
N MET A 52 -5.48 11.88 -1.40
CA MET A 52 -5.23 11.18 -0.13
C MET A 52 -4.38 9.91 -0.33
N TYR A 53 -4.91 8.87 -0.97
CA TYR A 53 -4.22 7.58 -1.11
C TYR A 53 -2.96 7.68 -1.98
N GLY A 54 -3.10 8.30 -3.15
CA GLY A 54 -2.00 8.51 -4.07
C GLY A 54 -0.94 9.45 -3.50
N GLY A 55 -1.36 10.51 -2.82
CA GLY A 55 -0.47 11.42 -2.12
C GLY A 55 0.34 10.72 -1.04
N ALA A 56 -0.32 9.93 -0.18
CA ALA A 56 0.35 9.12 0.83
C ALA A 56 1.34 8.13 0.22
N ALA A 57 0.93 7.35 -0.80
CA ALA A 57 1.80 6.40 -1.46
C ALA A 57 3.06 7.06 -2.05
N LEU A 58 2.92 8.25 -2.66
CA LEU A 58 4.04 9.03 -3.16
C LEU A 58 4.94 9.53 -2.03
N LEU A 59 4.40 10.12 -0.96
CA LEU A 59 5.20 10.61 0.16
C LEU A 59 5.97 9.49 0.85
N ILE A 60 5.34 8.35 1.05
CA ILE A 60 5.96 7.15 1.65
C ILE A 60 7.12 6.68 0.78
N ARG A 61 6.85 6.48 -0.52
CA ARG A 61 7.84 6.01 -1.48
C ARG A 61 9.01 6.98 -1.60
N GLU A 62 8.73 8.27 -1.79
CA GLU A 62 9.75 9.29 -1.95
C GLU A 62 10.58 9.46 -0.68
N THR A 63 9.97 9.45 0.51
CA THR A 63 10.69 9.46 1.79
C THR A 63 11.69 8.30 1.86
N ALA A 64 11.24 7.08 1.56
CA ALA A 64 12.12 5.93 1.55
C ALA A 64 13.27 6.10 0.54
N ARG A 65 13.00 6.60 -0.68
CA ARG A 65 14.05 6.74 -1.71
C ARG A 65 15.03 7.88 -1.43
N HIS A 66 14.58 9.01 -0.87
CA HIS A 66 15.46 10.12 -0.46
C HIS A 66 16.37 9.74 0.71
N LEU A 67 15.89 8.89 1.63
CA LEU A 67 16.67 8.38 2.75
C LEU A 67 17.56 7.19 2.39
N GLY A 68 17.46 6.67 1.16
CA GLY A 68 18.10 5.41 0.78
C GLY A 68 17.56 4.20 1.57
N ALA A 69 16.35 4.29 2.11
CA ALA A 69 15.72 3.24 2.90
C ALA A 69 15.03 2.18 2.04
N GLY A 70 14.91 0.98 2.63
CA GLY A 70 14.30 -0.19 2.00
C GLY A 70 12.82 -0.37 2.33
N TRP A 71 12.31 -1.56 2.00
CA TRP A 71 10.93 -1.99 2.28
C TRP A 71 10.50 -1.90 3.75
N PRO A 72 11.35 -2.18 4.77
CA PRO A 72 10.92 -2.03 6.16
C PRO A 72 10.43 -0.61 6.50
N ALA A 73 11.09 0.43 5.99
CA ALA A 73 10.64 1.80 6.18
C ALA A 73 9.31 2.08 5.46
N ILE A 74 9.14 1.55 4.24
CA ILE A 74 7.88 1.66 3.48
C ILE A 74 6.73 1.00 4.24
N VAL A 75 6.92 -0.21 4.77
CA VAL A 75 5.91 -0.94 5.54
C VAL A 75 5.53 -0.19 6.82
N LEU A 76 6.51 0.33 7.56
CA LEU A 76 6.25 1.12 8.78
C LEU A 76 5.50 2.42 8.49
N LEU A 77 5.88 3.14 7.42
CA LEU A 77 5.19 4.35 7.00
C LEU A 77 3.79 4.06 6.44
N ALA A 78 3.59 2.91 5.78
CA ALA A 78 2.28 2.47 5.33
C ALA A 78 1.37 2.10 6.51
N ALA A 79 1.93 1.47 7.55
CA ALA A 79 1.20 1.21 8.79
C ALA A 79 0.83 2.52 9.50
N ALA A 80 1.74 3.50 9.53
CA ALA A 80 1.44 4.83 10.04
C ALA A 80 0.32 5.51 9.25
N PHE A 81 0.34 5.41 7.92
CA PHE A 81 -0.73 5.91 7.08
C PHE A 81 -2.06 5.22 7.39
N GLY A 82 -2.08 3.89 7.58
CA GLY A 82 -3.31 3.20 7.95
C GLY A 82 -3.89 3.64 9.29
N VAL A 83 -3.03 3.93 10.29
CA VAL A 83 -3.47 4.50 11.58
C VAL A 83 -3.98 5.93 11.41
N VAL A 84 -3.30 6.75 10.60
CA VAL A 84 -3.73 8.14 10.35
C VAL A 84 -5.06 8.15 9.61
N GLN A 85 -5.19 7.34 8.56
CA GLN A 85 -6.41 7.27 7.76
C GLN A 85 -7.58 6.83 8.65
N ALA A 86 -7.48 5.64 9.27
CA ALA A 86 -8.60 5.04 9.97
C ALA A 86 -8.91 5.71 11.33
N GLY A 87 -7.89 6.32 11.95
CA GLY A 87 -8.00 6.88 13.29
C GLY A 87 -8.16 8.40 13.33
N LEU A 88 -7.59 9.14 12.37
CA LEU A 88 -7.58 10.61 12.39
C LEU A 88 -8.36 11.23 11.23
N VAL A 89 -8.42 10.57 10.07
CA VAL A 89 -9.04 11.12 8.86
C VAL A 89 -10.51 10.72 8.76
N ASP A 90 -10.82 9.44 8.56
CA ASP A 90 -12.23 8.99 8.47
C ASP A 90 -12.80 8.57 9.83
N GLN A 91 -11.92 8.32 10.81
CA GLN A 91 -12.25 7.89 12.17
C GLN A 91 -13.04 6.57 12.26
N SER A 92 -13.03 5.77 11.19
CA SER A 92 -13.65 4.45 11.08
C SER A 92 -13.21 3.48 12.18
N LEU A 93 -11.98 3.63 12.69
CA LEU A 93 -11.45 2.79 13.76
C LEU A 93 -12.16 2.99 15.11
N PHE A 94 -12.80 4.14 15.29
CA PHE A 94 -13.42 4.55 16.55
C PHE A 94 -14.95 4.68 16.45
N ASN A 95 -15.48 4.77 15.23
CA ASN A 95 -16.91 4.89 14.97
C ASN A 95 -17.55 3.49 14.85
N PRO A 96 -18.37 3.04 15.83
CA PRO A 96 -19.03 1.74 15.76
C PRO A 96 -20.07 1.64 14.64
N ASP A 97 -20.56 2.78 14.15
CA ASP A 97 -21.67 2.86 13.20
C ASP A 97 -21.16 3.14 11.76
N PHE A 98 -19.83 3.12 11.55
CA PHE A 98 -19.18 3.54 10.30
C PHE A 98 -19.62 2.75 9.06
N LEU A 99 -20.12 1.53 9.23
CA LEU A 99 -20.53 0.65 8.13
C LEU A 99 -22.03 0.29 8.19
N ASP A 100 -22.79 0.87 9.11
CA ASP A 100 -24.15 0.44 9.43
C ASP A 100 -25.14 0.73 8.28
N ASP A 101 -24.86 1.74 7.46
CA ASP A 101 -25.65 2.11 6.27
C ASP A 101 -25.19 1.40 4.98
N THR A 102 -24.20 0.51 5.07
CA THR A 102 -23.61 -0.21 3.94
C THR A 102 -24.00 -1.69 3.91
N GLY A 103 -23.65 -2.38 2.83
CA GLY A 103 -23.73 -3.85 2.76
C GLY A 103 -22.81 -4.60 3.74
N PHE A 104 -22.06 -3.88 4.59
CA PHE A 104 -21.15 -4.43 5.60
C PHE A 104 -21.64 -4.26 7.04
N ALA A 105 -22.89 -3.84 7.26
CA ALA A 105 -23.45 -3.63 8.61
C ALA A 105 -23.26 -4.86 9.54
N ASP A 106 -23.36 -6.08 9.00
CA ASP A 106 -23.15 -7.33 9.76
C ASP A 106 -21.73 -7.48 10.37
N THR A 107 -20.76 -6.66 9.95
CA THR A 107 -19.40 -6.66 10.50
C THR A 107 -19.31 -5.98 11.88
N GLN A 108 -20.33 -5.21 12.29
CA GLN A 108 -20.38 -4.53 13.58
C GLN A 108 -20.27 -5.49 14.75
N ALA A 109 -21.02 -6.60 14.73
CA ALA A 109 -20.95 -7.63 15.79
C ALA A 109 -19.54 -8.23 15.93
N ALA A 110 -18.81 -8.40 14.82
CA ALA A 110 -17.43 -8.86 14.84
C ALA A 110 -16.47 -7.80 15.40
N ALA A 111 -16.75 -6.52 15.15
CA ALA A 111 -16.00 -5.41 15.72
C ALA A 111 -16.18 -5.34 17.24
N GLU A 112 -17.42 -5.43 17.72
CA GLU A 112 -17.73 -5.44 19.16
C GLU A 112 -17.09 -6.61 19.90
N ALA A 113 -17.05 -7.80 19.30
CA ALA A 113 -16.45 -8.99 19.90
C ALA A 113 -14.94 -8.85 20.21
N THR A 114 -14.27 -7.86 19.62
CA THR A 114 -12.83 -7.58 19.83
C THR A 114 -12.56 -6.17 20.32
N ARG A 115 -13.58 -5.54 20.92
CA ARG A 115 -13.47 -4.19 21.45
C ARG A 115 -12.45 -4.12 22.59
N VAL A 116 -11.55 -3.15 22.51
CA VAL A 116 -10.57 -2.86 23.55
C VAL A 116 -11.17 -1.85 24.54
N PRO A 117 -11.39 -2.24 25.81
CA PRO A 117 -11.92 -1.33 26.82
C PRO A 117 -11.04 -0.08 26.99
N GLY A 118 -11.67 1.08 27.21
CA GLY A 118 -10.98 2.36 27.43
C GLY A 118 -10.55 3.11 26.17
N LEU A 119 -10.26 2.41 25.06
CA LEU A 119 -9.97 3.04 23.75
C LEU A 119 -11.17 3.01 22.80
N GLY A 120 -12.13 2.11 23.03
CA GLY A 120 -13.36 2.02 22.26
C GLY A 120 -13.19 1.49 20.84
N LEU A 121 -11.97 1.11 20.43
CA LEU A 121 -11.65 0.55 19.12
C LEU A 121 -11.82 -0.97 19.08
N SER A 122 -12.16 -1.50 17.91
CA SER A 122 -12.10 -2.93 17.60
C SER A 122 -10.68 -3.33 17.22
N ALA A 123 -10.08 -4.26 17.97
CA ALA A 123 -8.74 -4.76 17.64
C ALA A 123 -8.73 -5.49 16.29
N ARG A 124 -9.87 -6.09 15.90
CA ARG A 124 -10.00 -6.75 14.60
C ARG A 124 -9.99 -5.75 13.46
N GLN A 125 -10.81 -4.71 13.54
CA GLN A 125 -10.82 -3.64 12.52
C GLN A 125 -9.47 -2.92 12.45
N ALA A 126 -8.78 -2.73 13.58
CA ALA A 126 -7.43 -2.18 13.58
C ALA A 126 -6.46 -3.01 12.73
N VAL A 127 -6.51 -4.34 12.86
CA VAL A 127 -5.67 -5.26 12.06
C VAL A 127 -6.08 -5.23 10.59
N ASP A 128 -7.38 -5.27 10.30
CA ASP A 128 -7.90 -5.32 8.93
C ASP A 128 -7.61 -4.00 8.18
N TYR A 129 -7.95 -2.84 8.77
CA TYR A 129 -7.72 -1.53 8.16
C TYR A 129 -6.22 -1.24 7.98
N VAL A 130 -5.41 -1.37 9.03
CA VAL A 130 -3.96 -1.11 8.92
C VAL A 130 -3.31 -2.14 7.99
N GLY A 131 -3.70 -3.40 8.06
CA GLY A 131 -3.21 -4.47 7.19
C GLY A 131 -3.51 -4.20 5.72
N ASN A 132 -4.74 -3.84 5.39
CA ASN A 132 -5.15 -3.50 4.03
C ASN A 132 -4.44 -2.24 3.52
N HIS A 133 -4.29 -1.20 4.33
CA HIS A 133 -3.50 -0.03 3.92
C HIS A 133 -2.04 -0.37 3.65
N VAL A 134 -1.42 -1.20 4.50
CA VAL A 134 -0.05 -1.66 4.28
C VAL A 134 0.07 -2.43 2.98
N LEU A 135 -0.72 -3.50 2.82
CA LEU A 135 -0.52 -4.48 1.76
C LEU A 135 -1.15 -4.04 0.45
N LEU A 136 -2.40 -3.57 0.48
CA LEU A 136 -3.21 -3.29 -0.70
C LEU A 136 -3.06 -1.84 -1.17
N SER A 137 -3.26 -0.85 -0.27
CA SER A 137 -3.28 0.57 -0.67
C SER A 137 -1.88 1.16 -0.93
N ILE A 138 -0.82 0.61 -0.32
CA ILE A 138 0.53 1.21 -0.39
C ILE A 138 1.58 0.26 -0.99
N CYS A 139 1.81 -0.92 -0.41
CA CYS A 139 2.92 -1.79 -0.85
C CYS A 139 2.69 -2.35 -2.26
N ALA A 140 1.49 -2.86 -2.55
CA ALA A 140 1.14 -3.36 -3.88
C ALA A 140 1.37 -2.31 -4.99
N PRO A 141 0.79 -1.09 -4.94
CA PRO A 141 0.94 -0.11 -6.00
C PRO A 141 2.39 0.39 -6.13
N ILE A 142 3.12 0.59 -5.03
CA ILE A 142 4.55 0.95 -5.10
C ILE A 142 5.35 -0.16 -5.81
N ALA A 143 5.18 -1.42 -5.41
CA ALA A 143 5.90 -2.54 -5.99
C ALA A 143 5.58 -2.70 -7.49
N LEU A 144 4.31 -2.51 -7.86
CA LEU A 144 3.83 -2.64 -9.22
C LEU A 144 4.45 -1.57 -10.12
N VAL A 145 4.32 -0.29 -9.74
CA VAL A 145 4.89 0.83 -10.50
C VAL A 145 6.41 0.71 -10.59
N GLU A 146 7.10 0.36 -9.50
CA GLU A 146 8.55 0.16 -9.52
C GLU A 146 8.99 -1.01 -10.43
N SER A 147 8.14 -2.02 -10.60
CA SER A 147 8.40 -3.18 -11.47
C SER A 147 8.27 -2.86 -12.96
N TYR A 148 7.55 -1.80 -13.33
CA TYR A 148 7.53 -1.27 -14.69
C TYR A 148 8.78 -0.45 -15.04
N LEU A 149 9.64 -0.16 -14.06
CA LEU A 149 10.84 0.65 -14.22
C LEU A 149 12.12 -0.21 -14.18
N GLY A 150 13.12 0.19 -14.96
CA GLY A 150 14.46 -0.41 -14.91
C GLY A 150 15.16 -0.18 -13.56
N ALA A 151 16.13 -1.05 -13.22
CA ALA A 151 16.83 -1.04 -11.93
C ALA A 151 17.44 0.34 -11.59
N GLY A 152 17.99 1.04 -12.58
CA GLY A 152 18.60 2.37 -12.39
C GLY A 152 17.59 3.49 -12.08
N ARG A 153 16.30 3.30 -12.37
CA ARG A 153 15.23 4.31 -12.16
C ARG A 153 14.35 4.01 -10.95
N ARG A 154 14.06 2.73 -10.71
CA ARG A 154 13.04 2.32 -9.72
C ARG A 154 13.39 2.73 -8.29
N LEU A 155 14.67 2.79 -7.92
CA LEU A 155 15.12 3.14 -6.56
C LEU A 155 15.53 4.61 -6.41
N ARG A 156 15.49 5.41 -7.48
CA ARG A 156 15.80 6.83 -7.43
C ARG A 156 14.54 7.65 -7.07
N PRO A 157 14.66 8.75 -6.32
CA PRO A 157 13.55 9.68 -6.15
C PRO A 157 12.98 10.18 -7.48
N TRP A 158 11.66 10.21 -7.60
CA TRP A 158 10.98 10.73 -8.78
C TRP A 158 10.72 12.23 -8.64
N LEU A 159 10.45 12.70 -7.42
CA LEU A 159 10.07 14.07 -7.12
C LEU A 159 11.22 14.81 -6.43
N GLY A 160 11.40 16.08 -6.79
CA GLY A 160 12.22 17.03 -6.03
C GLY A 160 11.41 17.68 -4.91
N ARG A 161 12.06 18.53 -4.11
CA ARG A 161 11.41 19.25 -2.99
C ARG A 161 10.10 19.97 -3.37
N PRO A 162 10.00 20.70 -4.51
CA PRO A 162 8.73 21.33 -4.88
C PRO A 162 7.62 20.31 -5.17
N GLY A 163 7.95 19.21 -5.84
CA GLY A 163 6.99 18.14 -6.10
C GLY A 163 6.51 17.47 -4.82
N LEU A 164 7.40 17.27 -3.84
CA LEU A 164 7.02 16.77 -2.52
C LEU A 164 6.09 17.72 -1.78
N ALA A 165 6.36 19.04 -1.84
CA ALA A 165 5.49 20.03 -1.22
C ALA A 165 4.08 20.02 -1.85
N VAL A 166 3.98 19.95 -3.18
CA VAL A 166 2.68 19.83 -3.88
C VAL A 166 1.95 18.56 -3.45
N VAL A 167 2.63 17.41 -3.44
CA VAL A 167 2.01 16.14 -3.04
C VAL A 167 1.59 16.16 -1.57
N ALA A 168 2.37 16.78 -0.68
CA ALA A 168 2.01 16.95 0.73
C ALA A 168 0.75 17.81 0.89
N LEU A 169 0.66 18.93 0.15
CA LEU A 169 -0.54 19.77 0.16
C LEU A 169 -1.77 19.04 -0.40
N LEU A 170 -1.60 18.27 -1.47
CA LEU A 170 -2.68 17.42 -2.01
C LEU A 170 -3.13 16.35 -1.02
N TYR A 171 -2.19 15.70 -0.34
CA TYR A 171 -2.50 14.72 0.71
C TYR A 171 -3.29 15.33 1.86
N LEU A 172 -2.87 16.51 2.35
CA LEU A 172 -3.58 17.21 3.41
C LEU A 172 -4.96 17.67 2.95
N ALA A 173 -5.10 18.21 1.74
CA ALA A 173 -6.37 18.64 1.18
C ALA A 173 -7.33 17.46 0.96
N GLY A 174 -6.84 16.34 0.42
CA GLY A 174 -7.62 15.11 0.27
C GLY A 174 -8.05 14.54 1.61
N SER A 175 -7.15 14.51 2.60
CA SER A 175 -7.50 14.06 3.95
C SER A 175 -8.54 14.97 4.60
N ALA A 176 -8.41 16.28 4.44
CA ALA A 176 -9.40 17.24 4.95
C ALA A 176 -10.77 17.08 4.28
N LEU A 177 -10.79 16.79 2.97
CA LEU A 177 -12.03 16.50 2.24
C LEU A 177 -12.73 15.26 2.81
N ILE A 178 -11.99 14.16 3.02
CA ILE A 178 -12.56 12.93 3.60
C ILE A 178 -13.01 13.15 5.04
N PHE A 179 -12.21 13.83 5.86
CA PHE A 179 -12.60 14.18 7.23
C PHE A 179 -13.87 15.03 7.28
N SER A 180 -14.06 15.94 6.30
CA SER A 180 -15.24 16.80 6.23
C SER A 180 -16.51 16.10 5.75
N ASP A 181 -16.39 14.87 5.21
CA ASP A 181 -17.54 14.12 4.75
C ASP A 181 -18.31 13.53 5.94
N THR A 182 -19.38 14.23 6.32
CA THR A 182 -20.26 13.85 7.43
C THR A 182 -21.21 12.71 7.10
N ARG A 183 -21.32 12.29 5.82
CA ARG A 183 -22.23 11.21 5.44
C ARG A 183 -21.78 9.85 5.96
N GLY A 184 -20.49 9.53 5.86
CA GLY A 184 -19.95 8.25 6.35
C GLY A 184 -19.61 8.23 7.84
N SER A 185 -19.62 9.37 8.53
CA SER A 185 -19.33 9.45 9.96
C SER A 185 -20.57 9.64 10.84
N GLU A 186 -21.74 9.93 10.27
CA GLU A 186 -22.96 10.32 11.00
C GLU A 186 -22.73 11.44 12.05
N GLY A 187 -21.71 12.28 11.84
CA GLY A 187 -21.30 13.31 12.80
C GLY A 187 -20.48 12.80 14.00
N PHE A 188 -20.03 11.55 13.98
CA PHE A 188 -19.11 10.99 14.96
C PHE A 188 -17.79 11.76 14.99
N LEU A 189 -17.31 12.05 16.20
CA LEU A 189 -15.98 12.59 16.45
C LEU A 189 -15.29 11.78 17.55
N ALA A 190 -14.12 11.25 17.21
CA ALA A 190 -13.25 10.53 18.13
C ALA A 190 -12.86 11.43 19.30
N SER A 191 -12.87 10.83 20.50
CA SER A 191 -12.50 11.52 21.74
C SER A 191 -11.03 11.99 21.71
N PRO A 192 -10.66 13.00 22.50
CA PRO A 192 -9.27 13.45 22.58
C PRO A 192 -8.26 12.35 22.93
N VAL A 193 -8.67 11.35 23.73
CA VAL A 193 -7.84 10.20 24.09
C VAL A 193 -7.60 9.29 22.88
N GLN A 194 -8.64 9.02 22.08
CA GLN A 194 -8.54 8.23 20.84
C GLN A 194 -7.64 8.92 19.81
N LEU A 195 -7.82 10.23 19.61
CA LEU A 195 -6.99 11.03 18.72
C LEU A 195 -5.52 11.06 19.19
N ALA A 196 -5.28 11.26 20.49
CA ALA A 196 -3.94 11.26 21.06
C ALA A 196 -3.27 9.88 20.91
N PHE A 197 -4.02 8.79 21.12
CA PHE A 197 -3.54 7.43 20.92
C PHE A 197 -3.13 7.18 19.46
N ALA A 198 -4.02 7.47 18.50
CA ALA A 198 -3.75 7.28 17.08
C ALA A 198 -2.56 8.14 16.61
N ALA A 199 -2.49 9.41 17.03
CA ALA A 199 -1.38 10.29 16.72
C ALA A 199 -0.06 9.79 17.31
N ALA A 200 -0.05 9.36 18.59
CA ALA A 200 1.16 8.83 19.23
C ALA A 200 1.65 7.54 18.54
N LEU A 201 0.74 6.64 18.18
CA LEU A 201 1.08 5.41 17.46
C LEU A 201 1.63 5.70 16.07
N ALA A 202 0.98 6.58 15.29
CA ALA A 202 1.44 6.98 13.97
C ALA A 202 2.82 7.66 14.03
N LEU A 203 3.03 8.58 14.98
CA LEU A 203 4.32 9.25 15.19
C LEU A 203 5.42 8.26 15.63
N GLY A 204 5.08 7.29 16.47
CA GLY A 204 5.98 6.19 16.84
C GLY A 204 6.41 5.38 15.62
N LEU A 205 5.46 4.97 14.77
CA LEU A 205 5.72 4.25 13.53
C LEU A 205 6.59 5.07 12.56
N ILE A 206 6.26 6.35 12.34
CA ILE A 206 7.06 7.27 11.52
C ILE A 206 8.48 7.41 12.09
N GLY A 207 8.60 7.71 13.38
CA GLY A 207 9.89 7.84 14.07
C GLY A 207 10.74 6.59 13.92
N THR A 208 10.14 5.40 14.09
CA THR A 208 10.84 4.13 13.87
C THR A 208 11.26 3.94 12.42
N ALA A 209 10.44 4.32 11.43
CA ALA A 209 10.76 4.20 10.01
C ALA A 209 11.91 5.12 9.56
N LEU A 210 12.07 6.27 10.23
CA LEU A 210 13.11 7.26 9.93
C LEU A 210 14.48 6.92 10.55
N LEU A 211 14.56 5.89 11.40
CA LEU A 211 15.80 5.46 12.04
C LEU A 211 16.88 5.09 11.01
N PRO A 212 18.16 5.46 11.25
CA PRO A 212 19.25 5.21 10.32
C PRO A 212 19.46 3.73 9.94
N ARG A 213 19.04 2.79 10.80
CA ARG A 213 19.18 1.34 10.57
C ARG A 213 18.46 0.82 9.33
N TRP A 214 17.42 1.53 8.88
CA TRP A 214 16.65 1.14 7.70
C TRP A 214 17.23 1.66 6.39
N ARG A 215 18.26 2.52 6.48
CA ARG A 215 18.96 3.07 5.33
C ARG A 215 19.92 2.02 4.80
N HIS A 216 19.85 1.75 3.51
CA HIS A 216 20.89 0.98 2.83
C HIS A 216 22.18 1.79 2.91
N ARG A 217 23.11 1.39 3.78
CA ARG A 217 24.48 1.90 3.69
C ARG A 217 24.96 1.62 2.27
N PRO A 218 25.54 2.60 1.56
CA PRO A 218 26.24 2.31 0.33
C PRO A 218 27.21 1.20 0.66
N ARG A 219 27.03 0.02 0.05
CA ARG A 219 28.06 -1.02 0.11
C ARG A 219 29.28 -0.34 -0.49
N ARG A 220 30.25 0.07 0.34
CA ARG A 220 31.63 0.18 -0.14
C ARG A 220 31.88 -1.12 -0.90
N PRO A 221 32.47 -1.09 -2.11
CA PRO A 221 32.83 -2.30 -2.81
C PRO A 221 33.91 -3.03 -1.99
N LEU A 222 33.48 -3.73 -0.95
CA LEU A 222 34.25 -4.78 -0.33
C LEU A 222 34.21 -5.89 -1.36
N VAL A 223 35.36 -6.07 -2.00
CA VAL A 223 35.68 -7.04 -3.06
C VAL A 223 35.30 -8.50 -2.69
N THR A 224 34.72 -8.77 -1.51
CA THR A 224 34.60 -10.14 -0.98
C THR A 224 33.35 -10.41 -0.10
N ALA A 225 32.29 -9.58 -0.12
CA ALA A 225 31.03 -9.99 0.51
C ALA A 225 30.19 -10.80 -0.49
N THR A 226 30.51 -12.09 -0.66
CA THR A 226 29.60 -13.03 -1.33
C THR A 226 28.24 -12.96 -0.62
N PRO A 227 27.12 -12.72 -1.34
CA PRO A 227 25.81 -12.85 -0.72
C PRO A 227 25.72 -14.25 -0.11
N ALA A 228 25.21 -14.34 1.12
CA ALA A 228 25.11 -15.62 1.81
C ALA A 228 24.45 -16.66 0.89
N GLY A 229 25.20 -17.73 0.57
CA GLY A 229 24.68 -18.86 -0.19
C GLY A 229 23.50 -19.45 0.56
N GLY A 230 22.36 -19.59 -0.11
CA GLY A 230 21.17 -20.11 0.54
C GLY A 230 19.99 -20.16 -0.40
N TRP A 231 19.14 -21.16 -0.19
CA TRP A 231 17.94 -21.37 -0.98
C TRP A 231 16.98 -20.17 -0.89
N VAL A 232 16.52 -19.67 -2.04
CA VAL A 232 15.45 -18.69 -2.17
C VAL A 232 14.29 -19.35 -2.92
N PRO A 233 13.05 -19.30 -2.40
CA PRO A 233 11.90 -19.84 -3.11
C PRO A 233 11.74 -19.20 -4.50
N ARG A 234 11.09 -19.91 -5.42
CA ARG A 234 10.69 -19.31 -6.70
C ARG A 234 9.73 -18.13 -6.42
N PRO A 235 9.78 -17.02 -7.17
CA PRO A 235 8.94 -15.87 -6.87
C PRO A 235 7.43 -16.20 -6.88
N VAL A 236 6.99 -17.11 -7.76
CA VAL A 236 5.60 -17.58 -7.78
C VAL A 236 5.18 -18.22 -6.47
N LEU A 237 6.05 -19.04 -5.85
CA LEU A 237 5.78 -19.63 -4.54
C LEU A 237 5.66 -18.56 -3.44
N VAL A 238 6.47 -17.50 -3.50
CA VAL A 238 6.34 -16.36 -2.57
C VAL A 238 4.98 -15.68 -2.74
N GLY A 239 4.54 -15.45 -3.98
CA GLY A 239 3.21 -14.90 -4.25
C GLY A 239 2.08 -15.79 -3.73
N LEU A 240 2.14 -17.10 -4.00
CA LEU A 240 1.15 -18.07 -3.51
C LEU A 240 1.08 -18.10 -1.97
N LEU A 241 2.22 -18.11 -1.29
CA LEU A 241 2.26 -18.04 0.17
C LEU A 241 1.69 -16.72 0.69
N GLY A 242 1.94 -15.60 -0.01
CA GLY A 242 1.33 -14.31 0.29
C GLY A 242 -0.19 -14.33 0.14
N MET A 243 -0.71 -14.94 -0.94
CA MET A 243 -2.15 -15.07 -1.18
C MET A 243 -2.82 -15.94 -0.11
N ILE A 244 -2.24 -17.09 0.21
CA ILE A 244 -2.73 -17.98 1.28
C ILE A 244 -2.73 -17.24 2.62
N GLY A 245 -1.65 -16.52 2.93
CA GLY A 245 -1.56 -15.71 4.13
C GLY A 245 -2.65 -14.64 4.21
N TYR A 246 -2.86 -13.90 3.11
CA TYR A 246 -3.87 -12.84 3.03
C TYR A 246 -5.30 -13.37 3.13
N LEU A 247 -5.63 -14.46 2.41
CA LEU A 247 -6.92 -15.15 2.52
C LEU A 247 -7.16 -15.65 3.96
N GLY A 248 -6.12 -16.19 4.59
CA GLY A 248 -6.19 -16.74 5.94
C GLY A 248 -6.53 -15.71 7.01
N LEU A 249 -6.29 -14.40 6.76
CA LEU A 249 -6.62 -13.33 7.72
C LEU A 249 -8.12 -13.29 8.03
N GLY A 250 -8.99 -13.64 7.09
CA GLY A 250 -10.45 -13.57 7.23
C GLY A 250 -11.14 -14.82 7.80
N LEU A 251 -10.43 -15.94 7.95
CA LEU A 251 -11.07 -17.25 8.20
C LEU A 251 -11.47 -17.50 9.66
N VAL A 252 -10.80 -16.86 10.61
CA VAL A 252 -11.02 -17.08 12.03
C VAL A 252 -11.55 -15.79 12.65
N PRO A 253 -12.73 -15.80 13.31
CA PRO A 253 -13.30 -14.61 13.93
C PRO A 253 -12.67 -14.32 15.30
N GLY A 254 -12.94 -13.12 15.82
CA GLY A 254 -12.60 -12.75 17.20
C GLY A 254 -11.10 -12.68 17.49
N TRP A 255 -10.75 -12.80 18.79
CA TRP A 255 -9.38 -12.79 19.28
C TRP A 255 -8.46 -13.88 18.70
N PRO A 256 -8.93 -15.14 18.50
CA PRO A 256 -8.12 -16.15 17.82
C PRO A 256 -7.76 -15.72 16.38
N GLY A 257 -8.69 -15.08 15.68
CA GLY A 257 -8.47 -14.51 14.35
C GLY A 257 -7.36 -13.46 14.33
N ILE A 258 -7.40 -12.54 15.28
CA ILE A 258 -6.36 -11.52 15.46
C ILE A 258 -5.00 -12.19 15.71
N ALA A 259 -4.93 -13.18 16.60
CA ALA A 259 -3.68 -13.89 16.89
C ALA A 259 -3.12 -14.60 15.65
N VAL A 260 -3.97 -15.26 14.86
CA VAL A 260 -3.60 -15.87 13.58
C VAL A 260 -3.10 -14.82 12.59
N ALA A 261 -3.81 -13.70 12.44
CA ALA A 261 -3.43 -12.62 11.52
C ALA A 261 -2.06 -12.04 11.87
N VAL A 262 -1.81 -11.74 13.15
CA VAL A 262 -0.51 -11.26 13.64
C VAL A 262 0.59 -12.30 13.42
N ALA A 263 0.32 -13.59 13.71
CA ALA A 263 1.27 -14.66 13.50
C ALA A 263 1.63 -14.84 12.02
N VAL A 264 0.63 -14.82 11.12
CA VAL A 264 0.84 -14.90 9.67
C VAL A 264 1.66 -13.71 9.18
N ALA A 265 1.32 -12.49 9.59
CA ALA A 265 2.08 -11.29 9.23
C ALA A 265 3.53 -11.36 9.72
N ALA A 266 3.77 -11.80 10.96
CA ALA A 266 5.10 -11.95 11.54
C ALA A 266 5.93 -13.03 10.81
N VAL A 267 5.34 -14.19 10.52
CA VAL A 267 5.98 -15.27 9.78
C VAL A 267 6.30 -14.84 8.34
N ALA A 268 5.34 -14.27 7.63
CA ALA A 268 5.53 -13.78 6.26
C ALA A 268 6.61 -12.69 6.21
N GLY A 269 6.54 -11.70 7.11
CA GLY A 269 7.54 -10.64 7.23
C GLY A 269 8.94 -11.19 7.55
N GLY A 270 9.05 -12.13 8.48
CA GLY A 270 10.30 -12.80 8.84
C GLY A 270 10.89 -13.61 7.68
N LEU A 271 10.06 -14.34 6.94
CA LEU A 271 10.49 -15.10 5.76
C LEU A 271 10.97 -14.16 4.64
N VAL A 272 10.22 -13.09 4.34
CA VAL A 272 10.62 -12.08 3.35
C VAL A 272 11.91 -11.39 3.78
N ALA A 273 12.06 -11.00 5.05
CA ALA A 273 13.29 -10.42 5.56
C ALA A 273 14.48 -11.37 5.37
N ARG A 274 14.30 -12.65 5.73
CA ARG A 274 15.34 -13.68 5.60
C ARG A 274 15.73 -13.96 4.14
N TRP A 275 14.75 -14.07 3.24
CA TRP A 275 15.00 -14.35 1.83
C TRP A 275 15.55 -13.13 1.09
N SER A 276 15.14 -11.91 1.46
CA SER A 276 15.57 -10.67 0.81
C SER A 276 17.08 -10.40 0.87
N GLY A 277 17.77 -10.99 1.85
CA GLY A 277 19.23 -10.89 1.99
C GLY A 277 20.04 -11.86 1.14
N ARG A 278 19.41 -12.82 0.43
CA ARG A 278 20.09 -13.92 -0.26
C ARG A 278 20.36 -13.64 -1.74
N ALA A 279 21.43 -14.25 -2.29
CA ALA A 279 21.67 -14.28 -3.74
C ALA A 279 20.52 -15.01 -4.43
N GLY A 280 19.71 -14.26 -5.18
CA GLY A 280 18.55 -14.79 -5.90
C GLY A 280 17.25 -14.09 -5.59
N TRP A 281 17.16 -13.34 -4.49
CA TRP A 281 16.02 -12.45 -4.28
C TRP A 281 16.11 -11.24 -5.21
N GLY A 282 15.01 -10.95 -5.92
CA GLY A 282 14.96 -9.86 -6.87
C GLY A 282 13.58 -9.22 -6.98
N GLN A 283 13.44 -8.32 -7.95
CA GLN A 283 12.19 -7.57 -8.15
C GLN A 283 11.00 -8.46 -8.46
N ARG A 284 11.21 -9.64 -9.06
CA ARG A 284 10.12 -10.60 -9.30
C ARG A 284 9.55 -11.14 -7.98
N HIS A 285 10.38 -11.34 -6.96
CA HIS A 285 9.93 -11.74 -5.62
C HIS A 285 9.18 -10.60 -4.92
N VAL A 286 9.68 -9.37 -5.06
CA VAL A 286 9.00 -8.17 -4.54
C VAL A 286 7.63 -8.00 -5.19
N LEU A 287 7.55 -8.09 -6.52
CA LEU A 287 6.29 -8.01 -7.26
C LEU A 287 5.33 -9.11 -6.80
N ALA A 288 5.77 -10.37 -6.79
CA ALA A 288 4.92 -11.49 -6.40
C ALA A 288 4.40 -11.38 -4.95
N ALA A 289 5.26 -10.96 -4.02
CA ALA A 289 4.86 -10.78 -2.62
C ALA A 289 3.86 -9.62 -2.46
N ALA A 290 4.14 -8.48 -3.07
CA ALA A 290 3.33 -7.27 -2.90
C ALA A 290 2.02 -7.30 -3.70
N SER A 291 1.97 -7.98 -4.85
CA SER A 291 0.75 -8.09 -5.64
C SER A 291 -0.19 -9.20 -5.17
N ALA A 292 0.20 -9.99 -4.16
CA ALA A 292 -0.62 -11.09 -3.66
C ALA A 292 -1.97 -10.59 -3.09
N SER A 293 -1.95 -9.51 -2.30
CA SER A 293 -3.17 -8.87 -1.79
C SER A 293 -4.07 -8.38 -2.92
N LEU A 294 -3.49 -7.81 -3.97
CA LEU A 294 -4.25 -7.29 -5.11
C LEU A 294 -4.94 -8.40 -5.93
N VAL A 295 -4.26 -9.54 -6.12
CA VAL A 295 -4.85 -10.70 -6.80
C VAL A 295 -5.98 -11.30 -5.96
N VAL A 296 -5.80 -11.36 -4.64
CA VAL A 296 -6.86 -11.83 -3.74
C VAL A 296 -8.05 -10.85 -3.70
N ALA A 297 -7.79 -9.55 -3.62
CA ALA A 297 -8.80 -8.50 -3.70
C ALA A 297 -9.64 -8.64 -4.98
N ALA A 298 -9.00 -8.80 -6.15
CA ALA A 298 -9.71 -8.99 -7.40
C ALA A 298 -10.61 -10.25 -7.41
N GLY A 299 -10.22 -11.30 -6.68
CA GLY A 299 -11.07 -12.47 -6.47
C GLY A 299 -12.25 -12.20 -5.52
N PHE A 300 -12.05 -11.37 -4.49
CA PHE A 300 -13.11 -10.97 -3.56
C PHE A 300 -14.15 -10.04 -4.20
N ALA A 301 -13.83 -9.32 -5.27
CA ALA A 301 -14.77 -8.43 -5.98
C ALA A 301 -16.12 -9.11 -6.25
N TYR A 302 -16.10 -10.36 -6.70
CA TYR A 302 -17.30 -11.15 -7.03
C TYR A 302 -18.17 -11.55 -5.82
N ALA A 303 -17.67 -11.38 -4.61
CA ALA A 303 -18.36 -11.72 -3.36
C ALA A 303 -18.81 -10.48 -2.58
N VAL A 304 -18.39 -9.29 -3.02
CA VAL A 304 -18.61 -8.04 -2.30
C VAL A 304 -19.83 -7.32 -2.89
N PRO A 305 -20.82 -6.94 -2.05
CA PRO A 305 -21.96 -6.16 -2.53
C PRO A 305 -21.52 -4.77 -2.96
N THR A 306 -22.28 -4.14 -3.86
CA THR A 306 -22.04 -2.74 -4.25
C THR A 306 -22.44 -1.79 -3.12
N TYR A 307 -21.69 -0.70 -2.95
CA TYR A 307 -21.99 0.34 -1.96
C TYR A 307 -23.29 1.09 -2.28
N ALA A 308 -23.60 1.25 -3.57
CA ALA A 308 -24.85 1.81 -4.05
C ALA A 308 -25.69 0.74 -4.77
N PRO A 309 -27.03 0.88 -4.82
CA PRO A 309 -27.88 -0.03 -5.58
C PRO A 309 -27.45 -0.11 -7.06
N ALA A 310 -27.11 -1.32 -7.51
CA ALA A 310 -26.71 -1.60 -8.89
C ALA A 310 -27.45 -2.82 -9.44
N THR A 311 -27.59 -2.90 -10.76
CA THR A 311 -28.07 -4.13 -11.40
C THR A 311 -27.00 -5.23 -11.31
N PRO A 312 -27.38 -6.52 -11.24
CA PRO A 312 -26.41 -7.62 -11.20
C PRO A 312 -25.41 -7.58 -12.37
N THR A 313 -25.86 -7.18 -13.56
CA THR A 313 -25.01 -7.04 -14.74
C THR A 313 -23.98 -5.92 -14.56
N ALA A 314 -24.37 -4.77 -14.03
CA ALA A 314 -23.46 -3.65 -13.81
C ALA A 314 -22.38 -3.99 -12.77
N ALA A 315 -22.77 -4.65 -11.67
CA ALA A 315 -21.84 -5.17 -10.66
C ALA A 315 -20.83 -6.15 -11.30
N LEU A 316 -21.32 -7.15 -12.04
CA LEU A 316 -20.47 -8.15 -12.69
C LEU A 316 -19.48 -7.52 -13.70
N VAL A 317 -19.90 -6.50 -14.44
CA VAL A 317 -19.01 -5.76 -15.35
C VAL A 317 -17.89 -5.05 -14.57
N GLY A 318 -18.20 -4.47 -13.41
CA GLY A 318 -17.21 -3.92 -12.48
C GLY A 318 -16.19 -4.96 -12.03
N ASP A 319 -16.67 -6.12 -11.55
CA ASP A 319 -15.82 -7.21 -11.04
C ASP A 319 -14.88 -7.78 -12.12
N VAL A 320 -15.41 -7.97 -13.33
CA VAL A 320 -14.62 -8.39 -14.49
C VAL A 320 -13.58 -7.33 -14.86
N ALA A 321 -13.94 -6.05 -14.85
CA ALA A 321 -13.00 -4.98 -15.13
C ALA A 321 -11.85 -4.95 -14.10
N ILE A 322 -12.14 -5.15 -12.81
CA ILE A 322 -11.14 -5.26 -11.74
C ILE A 322 -10.16 -6.40 -12.02
N SER A 323 -10.67 -7.58 -12.39
CA SER A 323 -9.85 -8.74 -12.75
C SER A 323 -8.95 -8.45 -13.96
N VAL A 324 -9.51 -7.85 -15.02
CA VAL A 324 -8.76 -7.49 -16.22
C VAL A 324 -7.63 -6.50 -15.91
N VAL A 325 -7.92 -5.45 -15.13
CA VAL A 325 -6.92 -4.45 -14.74
C VAL A 325 -5.82 -5.10 -13.89
N THR A 326 -6.18 -5.90 -12.89
CA THR A 326 -5.23 -6.61 -12.02
C THR A 326 -4.30 -7.52 -12.82
N LEU A 327 -4.86 -8.39 -13.65
CA LEU A 327 -4.09 -9.34 -14.46
C LEU A 327 -3.19 -8.63 -15.47
N THR A 328 -3.67 -7.54 -16.08
CA THR A 328 -2.91 -6.75 -17.04
C THR A 328 -1.71 -6.07 -16.36
N LEU A 329 -1.92 -5.47 -15.18
CA LEU A 329 -0.86 -4.77 -14.46
C LEU A 329 0.19 -5.75 -13.90
N VAL A 330 -0.25 -6.82 -13.24
CA VAL A 330 0.66 -7.82 -12.65
C VAL A 330 1.39 -8.59 -13.74
N GLY A 331 0.66 -9.07 -14.77
CA GLY A 331 1.21 -9.80 -15.90
C GLY A 331 2.17 -8.94 -16.74
N GLY A 332 1.81 -7.68 -16.98
CA GLY A 332 2.65 -6.72 -17.70
C GLY A 332 3.94 -6.39 -16.96
N ALA A 333 3.87 -6.14 -15.64
CA ALA A 333 5.05 -5.95 -14.79
C ALA A 333 5.95 -7.19 -14.81
N TRP A 334 5.36 -8.38 -14.63
CA TRP A 334 6.09 -9.64 -14.64
C TRP A 334 6.80 -9.91 -15.97
N TRP A 335 6.12 -9.65 -17.10
CA TRP A 335 6.69 -9.79 -18.43
C TRP A 335 7.83 -8.80 -18.68
N ARG A 336 7.70 -7.54 -18.23
CA ARG A 336 8.81 -6.57 -18.31
C ARG A 336 10.03 -7.03 -17.52
N LEU A 337 9.83 -7.60 -16.33
CA LEU A 337 10.92 -8.16 -15.52
C LEU A 337 11.54 -9.43 -16.11
N ARG A 338 10.91 -10.05 -17.13
CA ARG A 338 11.49 -11.18 -17.89
C ARG A 338 12.47 -10.76 -18.97
N ARG A 339 12.30 -9.57 -19.54
CA ARG A 339 13.17 -9.08 -20.60
C ARG A 339 14.54 -8.71 -20.02
N PRO A 340 15.65 -9.11 -20.67
CA PRO A 340 16.98 -8.59 -20.32
C PRO A 340 16.93 -7.07 -20.43
N THR A 341 17.27 -6.35 -19.36
CA THR A 341 17.53 -4.92 -19.46
C THR A 341 18.76 -4.76 -20.34
N SER A 342 18.59 -4.25 -21.57
CA SER A 342 19.71 -3.76 -22.36
C SER A 342 20.51 -2.79 -21.49
N PRO A 343 21.85 -2.91 -21.43
CA PRO A 343 22.65 -1.90 -20.76
C PRO A 343 22.33 -0.56 -21.42
N ASP A 344 21.96 0.44 -20.61
CA ASP A 344 21.81 1.82 -21.09
C ASP A 344 23.15 2.21 -21.73
N LEU A 345 23.21 2.19 -23.08
CA LEU A 345 24.35 2.72 -23.80
C LEU A 345 24.47 4.20 -23.42
N PRO A 346 25.66 4.68 -23.03
CA PRO A 346 25.85 6.10 -22.79
C PRO A 346 25.45 6.89 -24.04
N PRO A 347 24.92 8.12 -23.88
CA PRO A 347 24.61 8.95 -25.03
C PRO A 347 25.88 9.08 -25.88
N ALA A 348 25.75 8.84 -27.19
CA ALA A 348 26.79 9.16 -28.14
C ALA A 348 27.18 10.64 -27.94
N GLY A 349 28.49 10.88 -27.78
CA GLY A 349 29.06 12.18 -27.50
C GLY A 349 28.79 13.21 -28.58
#